data_AF-A0A847HIS7-F1
#
_entry.id   AF-A0A847HIS7-F1
#
_cell.length_a   1.000
_cell.length_b   1.000
_cell.length_c   1.000
_cell.angle_alpha   90.00
_cell.angle_beta   90.00
_cell.angle_gamma   90.00
#
_symmetry.space_group_name_H-M   'P 1'
#
loop_
_entity.id
_entity.type
_entity.pdbx_description
1 polymer ?
#
loop_
_entity_poly.entity_id
_entity_poly.type
_entity_poly.pdbx_seq_one_letter_code
_entity_poly.pdbx_strand_id
1 'polypeptide(L)'
;MISMFLHLLVLAYGTVTFAGTLNVAPVSFMVVWGYLTLLILVHWLPDYVDAEVAITRIPSFLKTQEVFQWSLVVWILLLQAAADPVALSLPAAAQYLPQTLPMLLSLALYIALAKPAFFEFYRLFRPVLDLKQTAADFFRARMTVPILFFPPIMLWMLIEDISSGGIKALTEIRLMAAAPLFFIILYLMAPKLFNWAWKAEDNDNPELEEMLKRLSEKAESKVAGVKIWNTFNEPVPNAAVAGLLPRYRFVYITRYLLGMFSPQQVEGVVAHELAHLRLGHVTSYMFYSLNLILISIFCKLSLLLYFPQYYPDSTLYTTVELLLFIAVFSVTFTALARHCEFEADSFASEVTSPEIFASTLETLNSIILPPPSIIPDWLLTHPQIQDRIARVRNEARHKIVDLKRHASRLRLTMLVSGLAMLLVTAIPASGVNKISEYHEAVKAGNGMLAGELHRSLPDWLKAHPLVLQETGKMAVNSQRWVLAAAVAAEAEWNIRLIDSSQVFHHPGSPEVTFDFKIVKFVLKSLDLW
;
A
#
# COMPACT_ATOMS: atom_id res chain seq x y z
N MET A 1 4.99 -13.28 -7.12
CA MET A 1 3.88 -12.35 -6.86
C MET A 1 4.25 -10.88 -7.04
N ILE A 2 5.37 -10.37 -6.50
CA ILE A 2 5.71 -8.92 -6.53
C ILE A 2 5.72 -8.33 -7.95
N SER A 3 6.27 -9.03 -8.96
CA SER A 3 6.24 -8.56 -10.36
C SER A 3 4.81 -8.33 -10.91
N MET A 4 3.83 -9.13 -10.50
CA MET A 4 2.44 -9.00 -10.99
C MET A 4 1.71 -7.77 -10.45
N PHE A 5 2.18 -7.16 -9.36
CA PHE A 5 1.56 -5.97 -8.78
C PHE A 5 2.36 -4.69 -9.04
N LEU A 6 3.63 -4.82 -9.42
CA LEU A 6 4.54 -3.69 -9.48
C LEU A 6 4.06 -2.63 -10.48
N HIS A 7 3.57 -3.03 -11.65
CA HIS A 7 3.02 -2.10 -12.64
C HIS A 7 1.76 -1.38 -12.12
N LEU A 8 0.91 -2.05 -11.34
CA LEU A 8 -0.28 -1.42 -10.73
C LEU A 8 0.09 -0.45 -9.61
N LEU A 9 1.10 -0.79 -8.81
CA LEU A 9 1.64 0.10 -7.78
C LEU A 9 2.25 1.36 -8.43
N VAL A 10 3.02 1.18 -9.50
CA VAL A 10 3.58 2.29 -10.29
C VAL A 10 2.48 3.13 -10.91
N LEU A 11 1.38 2.54 -11.40
CA LEU A 11 0.23 3.30 -11.87
C LEU A 11 -0.40 4.12 -10.73
N ALA A 12 -0.73 3.49 -9.61
CA ALA A 12 -1.40 4.16 -8.48
C ALA A 12 -0.58 5.34 -7.94
N TYR A 13 0.71 5.10 -7.65
CA TYR A 13 1.59 6.12 -7.10
C TYR A 13 2.02 7.14 -8.17
N GLY A 14 2.35 6.67 -9.37
CA GLY A 14 2.83 7.50 -10.47
C GLY A 14 1.76 8.46 -10.99
N THR A 15 0.48 8.08 -10.99
CA THR A 15 -0.60 8.97 -11.44
C THR A 15 -0.62 10.25 -10.61
N VAL A 16 -0.58 10.14 -9.28
CA VAL A 16 -0.62 11.31 -8.39
C VAL A 16 0.71 12.06 -8.42
N THR A 17 1.82 11.33 -8.44
CA THR A 17 3.16 11.92 -8.32
C THR A 17 3.60 12.66 -9.58
N PHE A 18 3.22 12.15 -10.76
CA PHE A 18 3.68 12.71 -12.03
C PHE A 18 2.69 13.69 -12.65
N ALA A 19 1.43 13.72 -12.23
CA ALA A 19 0.42 14.63 -12.79
C ALA A 19 0.95 16.06 -12.96
N GLY A 20 0.97 16.55 -14.21
CA GLY A 20 1.36 17.92 -14.54
C GLY A 20 2.83 18.26 -14.30
N THR A 21 3.70 17.28 -14.10
CA THR A 21 5.13 17.53 -13.84
C THR A 21 5.91 18.00 -15.07
N LEU A 22 5.51 17.59 -16.27
CA LEU A 22 6.16 17.99 -17.52
C LEU A 22 5.46 19.19 -18.19
N ASN A 23 4.13 19.27 -18.11
CA ASN A 23 3.31 20.36 -18.69
C ASN A 23 3.67 20.74 -20.15
N VAL A 24 3.96 19.75 -20.99
CA VAL A 24 4.42 19.97 -22.38
C VAL A 24 3.22 20.17 -23.29
N ALA A 25 2.89 21.43 -23.61
CA ALA A 25 1.81 21.81 -24.53
C ALA A 25 0.54 20.95 -24.31
N PRO A 26 -0.03 21.00 -23.10
CA PRO A 26 -0.76 19.86 -22.53
C PRO A 26 -2.02 19.48 -23.32
N VAL A 27 -2.74 20.46 -23.85
CA VAL A 27 -3.90 20.23 -24.74
C VAL A 27 -3.48 19.55 -26.05
N SER A 28 -2.44 20.05 -26.70
CA SER A 28 -1.93 19.46 -27.95
C SER A 28 -1.40 18.04 -27.72
N PHE A 29 -0.71 17.81 -26.59
CA PHE A 29 -0.23 16.49 -26.22
C PHE A 29 -1.39 15.50 -26.04
N MET A 30 -2.47 15.89 -25.34
CA MET A 30 -3.65 15.02 -25.19
C MET A 30 -4.25 14.62 -26.54
N VAL A 31 -4.36 15.56 -27.48
CA VAL A 31 -4.87 15.28 -28.83
C VAL A 31 -3.96 14.28 -29.55
N VAL A 32 -2.65 14.55 -29.59
CA VAL A 32 -1.67 13.66 -30.24
C VAL A 32 -1.66 12.27 -29.58
N TRP A 33 -1.64 12.22 -28.25
CA TRP A 33 -1.71 10.97 -27.49
C TRP A 33 -2.97 10.18 -27.84
N GLY A 34 -4.13 10.84 -27.94
CA GLY A 34 -5.39 10.21 -28.33
C GLY A 34 -5.34 9.63 -29.75
N TYR A 35 -4.85 10.39 -30.73
CA TYR A 35 -4.69 9.91 -32.11
C TYR A 35 -3.71 8.75 -32.23
N LEU A 36 -2.55 8.83 -31.57
CA LEU A 36 -1.57 7.75 -31.55
C LEU A 36 -2.14 6.50 -30.90
N THR A 37 -2.87 6.64 -29.79
CA THR A 37 -3.55 5.53 -29.11
C THR A 37 -4.55 4.85 -30.04
N LEU A 38 -5.38 5.63 -30.76
CA LEU A 38 -6.31 5.09 -31.73
C LEU A 38 -5.60 4.38 -32.88
N LEU A 39 -4.54 4.96 -33.42
CA LEU A 39 -3.74 4.34 -34.48
C LEU A 39 -3.11 3.01 -34.02
N ILE A 40 -2.63 2.96 -32.78
CA ILE A 40 -2.07 1.74 -32.20
C ILE A 40 -3.15 0.67 -32.05
N LEU A 41 -4.31 1.01 -31.46
CA LEU A 41 -5.35 0.04 -31.14
C LEU A 41 -6.17 -0.42 -32.35
N VAL A 42 -6.37 0.46 -33.34
CA VAL A 42 -7.24 0.20 -34.51
C VAL A 42 -6.46 -0.35 -35.70
N HIS A 43 -5.20 0.04 -35.87
CA HIS A 43 -4.39 -0.36 -37.03
C HIS A 43 -3.20 -1.23 -36.61
N TRP A 44 -2.24 -0.66 -35.87
CA TRP A 44 -0.95 -1.34 -35.65
C TRP A 44 -1.08 -2.68 -34.90
N LEU A 45 -1.84 -2.73 -33.79
CA LEU A 45 -1.95 -3.93 -32.97
C LEU A 45 -2.71 -5.06 -33.69
N PRO A 46 -3.88 -4.83 -34.31
CA PRO A 46 -4.55 -5.83 -35.14
C PRO A 46 -3.67 -6.33 -36.29
N ASP A 47 -3.02 -5.44 -37.04
CA ASP A 47 -2.17 -5.82 -38.18
C ASP A 47 -0.95 -6.65 -37.72
N TYR A 48 -0.36 -6.28 -36.58
CA TYR A 48 0.73 -7.03 -35.97
C TYR A 48 0.28 -8.44 -35.56
N VAL A 49 -0.88 -8.56 -34.93
CA VAL A 49 -1.45 -9.85 -34.50
C VAL A 49 -1.80 -10.72 -35.71
N ASP A 50 -2.39 -10.13 -36.76
CA ASP A 50 -2.68 -10.84 -38.02
C ASP A 50 -1.42 -11.39 -38.66
N ALA A 51 -0.33 -10.61 -38.68
CA ALA A 51 0.96 -11.05 -39.18
C ALA A 51 1.55 -12.22 -38.35
N GLU A 52 1.52 -12.14 -37.02
CA GLU A 52 2.03 -13.20 -36.13
C GLU A 52 1.20 -14.49 -36.23
N VAL A 53 -0.13 -14.38 -36.31
CA VAL A 53 -1.04 -15.51 -36.51
C VAL A 53 -0.79 -16.17 -37.88
N ALA A 54 -0.54 -15.37 -38.93
CA ALA A 54 -0.29 -15.90 -40.28
C ALA A 54 1.00 -16.73 -40.36
N ILE A 55 2.04 -16.35 -39.62
CA ILE A 55 3.31 -17.11 -39.54
C ILE A 55 3.29 -18.22 -38.49
N THR A 56 2.12 -18.51 -37.90
CA THR A 56 1.88 -19.52 -36.84
C THR A 56 2.82 -19.42 -35.63
N ARG A 57 3.36 -18.22 -35.39
CA ARG A 57 4.26 -17.97 -34.27
C ARG A 57 3.46 -17.55 -33.06
N ILE A 58 3.54 -18.35 -32.00
CA ILE A 58 2.95 -18.00 -30.70
C ILE A 58 4.07 -17.51 -29.78
N PRO A 59 4.13 -16.21 -29.44
CA PRO A 59 5.14 -15.70 -28.53
C PRO A 59 4.92 -16.23 -27.11
N SER A 60 5.88 -16.02 -26.21
CA SER A 60 5.70 -16.37 -24.80
C SER A 60 4.57 -15.55 -24.18
N PHE A 61 3.50 -16.23 -23.75
CA PHE A 61 2.33 -15.59 -23.13
C PHE A 61 2.70 -14.70 -21.95
N LEU A 62 3.53 -15.21 -21.03
CA LEU A 62 3.97 -14.47 -19.84
C LEU A 62 4.75 -13.21 -20.22
N LYS A 63 5.66 -13.31 -21.19
CA LYS A 63 6.47 -12.16 -21.61
C LYS A 63 5.63 -11.10 -22.31
N THR A 64 4.75 -11.52 -23.22
CA THR A 64 3.84 -10.63 -23.93
C THR A 64 2.90 -9.90 -22.97
N GLN A 65 2.37 -10.61 -21.96
CA GLN A 65 1.53 -10.00 -20.93
C GLN A 65 2.30 -8.97 -20.08
N GLU A 66 3.52 -9.30 -19.64
CA GLU A 66 4.35 -8.38 -18.86
C GLU A 66 4.67 -7.09 -19.63
N VAL A 67 5.12 -7.23 -20.88
CA VAL A 67 5.43 -6.07 -21.76
C VAL A 67 4.20 -5.21 -21.97
N PHE A 68 3.02 -5.82 -22.17
CA PHE A 68 1.78 -5.09 -22.34
C PHE A 68 1.37 -4.32 -21.09
N GLN A 69 1.38 -4.98 -19.93
CA GLN A 69 0.99 -4.35 -18.65
C GLN A 69 1.87 -3.13 -18.35
N TRP A 70 3.18 -3.24 -18.55
CA TRP A 70 4.10 -2.12 -18.39
C TRP A 70 3.90 -1.02 -19.43
N SER A 71 3.75 -1.38 -20.70
CA SER A 71 3.49 -0.42 -21.78
C SER A 71 2.23 0.39 -21.51
N LEU A 72 1.15 -0.28 -21.09
CA LEU A 72 -0.12 0.36 -20.75
C LEU A 72 0.03 1.36 -19.60
N VAL A 73 0.70 0.96 -18.52
CA VAL A 73 0.93 1.82 -17.36
C VAL A 73 1.78 3.03 -17.73
N VAL A 74 2.92 2.80 -18.41
CA VAL A 74 3.81 3.90 -18.85
C VAL A 74 3.06 4.85 -19.78
N TRP A 75 2.25 4.34 -20.70
CA TRP A 75 1.48 5.16 -21.64
C TRP A 75 0.46 6.07 -20.94
N ILE A 76 -0.20 5.58 -19.89
CA ILE A 76 -1.11 6.38 -19.06
C ILE A 76 -0.33 7.41 -18.23
N LEU A 77 0.79 7.00 -17.62
CA LEU A 77 1.61 7.90 -16.82
C LEU A 77 2.23 9.03 -17.64
N LEU A 78 2.60 8.77 -18.90
CA LEU A 78 3.06 9.81 -19.83
C LEU A 78 1.98 10.86 -20.07
N LEU A 79 0.71 10.44 -20.23
CA LEU A 79 -0.42 11.38 -20.34
C LEU A 79 -0.59 12.21 -19.08
N GLN A 80 -0.57 11.57 -17.90
CA GLN A 80 -0.68 12.27 -16.63
C GLN A 80 0.46 13.29 -16.46
N ALA A 81 1.69 12.89 -16.77
CA ALA A 81 2.87 13.73 -16.66
C ALA A 81 2.86 14.95 -17.58
N ALA A 82 2.48 14.74 -18.84
CA ALA A 82 2.51 15.79 -19.85
C ALA A 82 1.34 16.76 -19.75
N ALA A 83 0.16 16.30 -19.32
CA ALA A 83 -1.07 17.07 -19.50
C ALA A 83 -1.93 17.30 -18.25
N ASP A 84 -1.85 16.46 -17.22
CA ASP A 84 -2.83 16.44 -16.11
C ASP A 84 -4.29 16.64 -16.60
N PRO A 85 -4.87 15.63 -17.26
CA PRO A 85 -6.16 15.79 -17.93
C PRO A 85 -7.30 16.19 -16.98
N VAL A 86 -7.22 15.81 -15.70
CA VAL A 86 -8.24 16.12 -14.70
C VAL A 86 -8.17 17.59 -14.30
N ALA A 87 -6.98 18.12 -14.03
CA ALA A 87 -6.84 19.54 -13.72
C ALA A 87 -7.29 20.44 -14.90
N LEU A 88 -7.06 20.00 -16.14
CA LEU A 88 -7.51 20.72 -17.32
C LEU A 88 -9.03 20.66 -17.53
N SER A 89 -9.61 19.46 -17.41
CA SER A 89 -11.01 19.23 -17.79
C SER A 89 -11.99 19.59 -16.67
N LEU A 90 -11.60 19.39 -15.42
CA LEU A 90 -12.43 19.52 -14.23
C LEU A 90 -11.71 20.29 -13.10
N PRO A 91 -11.24 21.53 -13.34
CA PRO A 91 -10.39 22.25 -12.39
C PRO A 91 -11.03 22.44 -11.01
N ALA A 92 -12.34 22.74 -10.98
CA ALA A 92 -13.06 22.91 -9.72
C ALA A 92 -13.12 21.61 -8.89
N ALA A 93 -13.27 20.45 -9.53
CA ALA A 93 -13.33 19.17 -8.83
C ALA A 93 -11.93 18.67 -8.44
N ALA A 94 -10.94 18.91 -9.30
CA ALA A 94 -9.53 18.56 -9.06
C ALA A 94 -8.96 19.20 -7.79
N GLN A 95 -9.46 20.38 -7.40
CA GLN A 95 -9.07 21.04 -6.16
C GLN A 95 -9.51 20.29 -4.90
N TYR A 96 -10.67 19.62 -4.94
CA TYR A 96 -11.21 18.89 -3.78
C TYR A 96 -10.77 17.43 -3.73
N LEU A 97 -10.51 16.83 -4.89
CA LEU A 97 -10.13 15.42 -5.03
C LEU A 97 -8.85 15.27 -5.87
N PRO A 98 -7.72 15.86 -5.40
CA PRO A 98 -6.48 15.93 -6.18
C PRO A 98 -5.84 14.56 -6.41
N GLN A 99 -6.14 13.53 -5.61
CA GLN A 99 -5.60 12.18 -5.81
C GLN A 99 -6.62 11.24 -6.45
N THR A 100 -7.85 11.28 -5.97
CA THR A 100 -8.90 10.34 -6.34
C THR A 100 -9.34 10.54 -7.78
N LEU A 101 -9.53 11.78 -8.24
CA LEU A 101 -10.01 12.02 -9.61
C LEU A 101 -8.97 11.63 -10.69
N PRO A 102 -7.69 12.05 -10.60
CA PRO A 102 -6.67 11.60 -11.57
C PRO A 102 -6.53 10.08 -11.59
N MET A 103 -6.63 9.43 -10.44
CA MET A 103 -6.54 7.97 -10.34
C MET A 103 -7.79 7.27 -10.88
N LEU A 104 -9.00 7.80 -10.66
CA LEU A 104 -10.22 7.31 -11.31
C LEU A 104 -10.13 7.42 -12.84
N LEU A 105 -9.64 8.54 -13.37
CA LEU A 105 -9.39 8.67 -14.80
C LEU A 105 -8.38 7.64 -15.29
N SER A 106 -7.27 7.46 -14.58
CA SER A 106 -6.24 6.47 -14.92
C SER A 106 -6.79 5.05 -14.95
N LEU A 107 -7.66 4.69 -14.01
CA LEU A 107 -8.34 3.39 -13.98
C LEU A 107 -9.33 3.24 -15.14
N ALA A 108 -10.08 4.29 -15.46
CA ALA A 108 -10.99 4.29 -16.60
C ALA A 108 -10.23 4.10 -17.92
N LEU A 109 -9.11 4.81 -18.10
CA LEU A 109 -8.21 4.65 -19.24
C LEU A 109 -7.59 3.25 -19.26
N TYR A 110 -7.12 2.72 -18.13
CA TYR A 110 -6.58 1.36 -18.05
C TYR A 110 -7.58 0.34 -18.59
N ILE A 111 -8.85 0.41 -18.16
CA ILE A 111 -9.91 -0.49 -18.63
C ILE A 111 -10.23 -0.25 -20.11
N ALA A 112 -10.34 1.01 -20.54
CA ALA A 112 -10.69 1.40 -21.90
C ALA A 112 -9.63 0.94 -22.92
N LEU A 113 -8.35 0.99 -22.56
CA LEU A 113 -7.23 0.54 -23.39
C LEU A 113 -7.04 -0.98 -23.31
N ALA A 114 -7.20 -1.57 -22.12
CA ALA A 114 -7.01 -3.01 -21.92
C ALA A 114 -8.05 -3.86 -22.66
N LYS A 115 -9.30 -3.39 -22.77
CA LYS A 115 -10.38 -4.16 -23.37
C LYS A 115 -10.14 -4.51 -24.86
N PRO A 116 -9.88 -3.56 -25.78
CA PRO A 116 -9.57 -3.87 -27.17
C PRO A 116 -8.22 -4.60 -27.30
N ALA A 117 -7.20 -4.21 -26.52
CA ALA A 117 -5.90 -4.87 -26.61
C ALA A 117 -5.94 -6.35 -26.19
N PHE A 118 -6.67 -6.68 -25.12
CA PHE A 118 -6.82 -8.07 -24.69
C PHE A 118 -7.73 -8.89 -25.60
N PHE A 119 -8.60 -8.25 -26.38
CA PHE A 119 -9.32 -8.94 -27.45
C PHE A 119 -8.34 -9.42 -28.53
N GLU A 120 -7.40 -8.57 -28.96
CA GLU A 120 -6.34 -8.97 -29.89
C GLU A 120 -5.40 -10.03 -29.30
N PHE A 121 -5.06 -9.92 -28.01
CA PHE A 121 -4.28 -10.97 -27.33
C PHE A 121 -5.03 -12.29 -27.29
N TYR A 122 -6.34 -12.27 -27.03
CA TYR A 122 -7.16 -13.46 -27.09
C TYR A 122 -7.11 -14.09 -28.49
N ARG A 123 -7.18 -13.30 -29.57
CA ARG A 123 -7.02 -13.81 -30.95
C ARG A 123 -5.66 -14.49 -31.16
N LEU A 124 -4.59 -13.85 -30.71
CA LEU A 124 -3.22 -14.36 -30.82
C LEU A 124 -3.02 -15.68 -30.06
N PHE A 125 -3.55 -15.76 -28.84
CA PHE A 125 -3.34 -16.91 -27.95
C PHE A 125 -4.43 -17.98 -28.04
N ARG A 126 -5.53 -17.74 -28.76
CA ARG A 126 -6.64 -18.69 -28.92
C ARG A 126 -6.21 -20.15 -29.17
N PRO A 127 -5.18 -20.46 -29.98
CA PRO A 127 -4.76 -21.84 -30.22
C PRO A 127 -4.26 -22.59 -28.97
N VAL A 128 -3.83 -21.88 -27.91
CA VAL A 128 -3.29 -22.47 -26.67
C VAL A 128 -4.20 -22.28 -25.45
N LEU A 129 -5.34 -21.61 -25.62
CA LEU A 129 -6.33 -21.40 -24.57
C LEU A 129 -7.33 -22.56 -24.51
N ASP A 130 -8.03 -22.69 -23.39
CA ASP A 130 -9.13 -23.64 -23.26
C ASP A 130 -10.23 -23.33 -24.30
N LEU A 131 -10.74 -24.35 -24.99
CA LEU A 131 -11.76 -24.20 -26.03
C LEU A 131 -13.06 -23.55 -25.54
N LYS A 132 -13.36 -23.66 -24.24
CA LYS A 132 -14.53 -23.05 -23.60
C LYS A 132 -14.27 -21.61 -23.16
N GLN A 133 -13.01 -21.16 -23.13
CA GLN A 133 -12.69 -19.81 -22.68
C GLN A 133 -13.14 -18.79 -23.73
N THR A 134 -13.99 -17.86 -23.31
CA THR A 134 -14.41 -16.74 -24.15
C THR A 134 -13.44 -15.57 -24.05
N ALA A 135 -13.48 -14.63 -25.00
CA ALA A 135 -12.71 -13.38 -24.91
C ALA A 135 -13.07 -12.56 -23.64
N ALA A 136 -14.32 -12.64 -23.20
CA ALA A 136 -14.78 -11.99 -21.97
C ALA A 136 -14.18 -12.64 -20.72
N ASP A 137 -14.08 -13.97 -20.69
CA ASP A 137 -13.42 -14.72 -19.62
C ASP A 137 -11.93 -14.39 -19.56
N PHE A 138 -11.27 -14.38 -20.73
CA PHE A 138 -9.86 -14.00 -20.86
C PHE A 138 -9.61 -12.58 -20.32
N PHE A 139 -10.43 -11.60 -20.72
CA PHE A 139 -10.33 -10.24 -20.17
C PHE A 139 -10.58 -10.22 -18.66
N ARG A 140 -11.63 -10.91 -18.18
CA ARG A 140 -12.00 -10.92 -16.77
C ARG A 140 -10.94 -11.58 -15.88
N ALA A 141 -10.24 -12.60 -16.36
CA ALA A 141 -9.12 -13.22 -15.66
C ALA A 141 -8.02 -12.20 -15.36
N ARG A 142 -7.60 -11.44 -16.38
CA ARG A 142 -6.56 -10.39 -16.28
C ARG A 142 -6.99 -9.19 -15.45
N MET A 143 -8.30 -8.93 -15.36
CA MET A 143 -8.85 -7.90 -14.48
C MET A 143 -8.96 -8.31 -13.01
N THR A 144 -8.81 -9.59 -12.66
CA THR A 144 -8.94 -10.08 -11.28
C THR A 144 -7.97 -9.38 -10.32
N VAL A 145 -6.70 -9.22 -10.73
CA VAL A 145 -5.67 -8.59 -9.89
C VAL A 145 -5.94 -7.09 -9.70
N PRO A 146 -6.20 -6.28 -10.74
CA PRO A 146 -6.64 -4.90 -10.58
C PRO A 146 -7.91 -4.74 -9.71
N ILE A 147 -8.89 -5.63 -9.86
CA ILE A 147 -10.13 -5.63 -9.07
C ILE A 147 -9.84 -5.85 -7.58
N LEU A 148 -8.83 -6.66 -7.25
CA LEU A 148 -8.40 -6.85 -5.86
C LEU A 148 -7.61 -5.66 -5.32
N PHE A 149 -6.83 -5.00 -6.18
CA PHE A 149 -5.84 -4.00 -5.82
C PHE A 149 -6.40 -2.57 -5.72
N PHE A 150 -7.17 -2.12 -6.72
CA PHE A 150 -7.57 -0.71 -6.81
C PHE A 150 -8.68 -0.29 -5.85
N PRO A 151 -9.73 -1.08 -5.53
CA PRO A 151 -10.79 -0.60 -4.65
C PRO A 151 -10.30 -0.18 -3.25
N PRO A 152 -9.42 -0.95 -2.56
CA PRO A 152 -8.82 -0.48 -1.31
C PRO A 152 -8.01 0.80 -1.47
N ILE A 153 -7.18 0.90 -2.52
CA ILE A 153 -6.35 2.09 -2.79
C ILE A 153 -7.22 3.31 -3.07
N MET A 154 -8.28 3.14 -3.85
CA MET A 154 -9.20 4.22 -4.19
C MET A 154 -9.98 4.70 -2.97
N LEU A 155 -10.39 3.77 -2.10
CA LEU A 155 -10.99 4.13 -0.82
C LEU A 155 -10.00 4.89 0.07
N TRP A 156 -8.72 4.48 0.10
CA TRP A 156 -7.68 5.18 0.84
C TRP A 156 -7.44 6.60 0.30
N MET A 157 -7.26 6.76 -1.01
CA MET A 157 -7.09 8.06 -1.66
C MET A 157 -8.29 8.99 -1.41
N LEU A 158 -9.51 8.44 -1.41
CA LEU A 158 -10.71 9.22 -1.11
C LEU A 158 -10.73 9.69 0.35
N ILE A 159 -10.33 8.83 1.30
CA ILE A 159 -10.18 9.21 2.71
C ILE A 159 -9.15 10.35 2.83
N GLU A 160 -8.04 10.25 2.11
CA GLU A 160 -6.98 11.25 2.10
C GLU A 160 -7.44 12.60 1.53
N ASP A 161 -8.09 12.60 0.37
CA ASP A 161 -8.64 13.82 -0.24
C ASP A 161 -9.71 14.48 0.64
N ILE A 162 -10.65 13.72 1.20
CA ILE A 162 -11.68 14.26 2.11
C ILE A 162 -11.08 14.79 3.42
N SER A 163 -9.96 14.21 3.85
CA SER A 163 -9.21 14.66 5.03
C SER A 163 -8.24 15.80 4.73
N SER A 164 -8.08 16.18 3.45
CA SER A 164 -7.13 17.21 3.02
C SER A 164 -7.63 18.61 3.40
N GLY A 165 -7.10 19.11 4.52
CA GLY A 165 -7.38 20.44 5.04
C GLY A 165 -6.47 20.75 6.23
N GLY A 166 -5.76 21.89 6.17
CA GLY A 166 -4.75 22.27 7.17
C GLY A 166 -3.32 22.23 6.62
N ILE A 167 -2.30 22.23 7.49
CA ILE A 167 -0.91 21.99 7.08
C ILE A 167 -0.77 20.54 6.60
N LYS A 168 -0.22 20.37 5.40
CA LYS A 168 0.00 19.07 4.74
C LYS A 168 0.63 18.01 5.65
N ALA A 169 1.70 18.37 6.36
CA ALA A 169 2.39 17.48 7.29
C ALA A 169 1.50 16.94 8.42
N LEU A 170 0.45 17.66 8.81
CA LEU A 170 -0.43 17.26 9.91
C LEU A 170 -1.65 16.46 9.46
N THR A 171 -2.15 16.71 8.25
CA THR A 171 -3.08 15.80 7.58
C THR A 171 -2.43 14.43 7.38
N GLU A 172 -1.19 14.40 6.90
CA GLU A 172 -0.41 13.17 6.71
C GLU A 172 -0.32 12.33 7.99
N ILE A 173 -0.17 12.97 9.15
CA ILE A 173 -0.08 12.31 10.46
C ILE A 173 -1.42 11.72 10.92
N ARG A 174 -2.52 12.46 10.75
CA ARG A 174 -3.86 11.95 11.09
C ARG A 174 -4.21 10.74 10.23
N LEU A 175 -3.89 10.80 8.93
CA LEU A 175 -4.07 9.68 8.01
C LEU A 175 -3.18 8.50 8.40
N MET A 176 -1.92 8.75 8.72
CA MET A 176 -1.02 7.72 9.25
C MET A 176 -1.59 7.01 10.49
N ALA A 177 -2.17 7.74 11.45
CA ALA A 177 -2.83 7.14 12.62
C ALA A 177 -4.10 6.34 12.25
N ALA A 178 -4.80 6.68 11.17
CA ALA A 178 -5.96 5.96 10.67
C ALA A 178 -5.58 4.69 9.85
N ALA A 179 -4.36 4.63 9.29
CA ALA A 179 -3.90 3.52 8.46
C ALA A 179 -4.00 2.15 9.17
N PRO A 180 -3.56 1.96 10.43
CA PRO A 180 -3.75 0.71 11.15
C PRO A 180 -5.20 0.20 11.17
N LEU A 181 -6.16 1.09 11.43
CA LEU A 181 -7.58 0.75 11.45
C LEU A 181 -8.07 0.36 10.06
N PHE A 182 -7.68 1.11 9.03
CA PHE A 182 -7.99 0.79 7.64
C PHE A 182 -7.49 -0.62 7.26
N PHE A 183 -6.25 -0.97 7.59
CA PHE A 183 -5.69 -2.29 7.30
C PHE A 183 -6.42 -3.40 8.09
N ILE A 184 -6.74 -3.19 9.37
CA ILE A 184 -7.54 -4.16 10.14
C ILE A 184 -8.89 -4.42 9.47
N ILE A 185 -9.59 -3.36 9.06
CA ILE A 185 -10.86 -3.46 8.33
C ILE A 185 -10.63 -4.23 7.02
N LEU A 186 -9.59 -3.91 6.26
CA LEU A 186 -9.26 -4.59 5.01
C LEU A 186 -9.06 -6.10 5.20
N TYR A 187 -8.31 -6.54 6.21
CA TYR A 187 -8.12 -7.96 6.52
C TYR A 187 -9.42 -8.64 6.96
N LEU A 188 -10.31 -7.94 7.68
CA LEU A 188 -11.64 -8.45 8.04
C LEU A 188 -12.56 -8.57 6.81
N MET A 189 -12.44 -7.66 5.85
CA MET A 189 -13.24 -7.62 4.63
C MET A 189 -12.67 -8.51 3.50
N ALA A 190 -11.43 -8.98 3.63
CA ALA A 190 -10.73 -9.74 2.59
C ALA A 190 -11.52 -10.93 2.01
N PRO A 191 -12.23 -11.78 2.78
CA PRO A 191 -13.04 -12.85 2.21
C PRO A 191 -14.15 -12.36 1.28
N LYS A 192 -14.79 -11.22 1.59
CA LYS A 192 -15.81 -10.64 0.71
C LYS A 192 -15.20 -10.12 -0.59
N LEU A 193 -14.04 -9.47 -0.47
CA LEU A 193 -13.30 -8.96 -1.62
C LEU A 193 -12.83 -10.10 -2.53
N PHE A 194 -12.31 -11.20 -1.96
CA PHE A 194 -11.92 -12.40 -2.70
C PHE A 194 -13.12 -13.07 -3.37
N ASN A 195 -14.25 -13.23 -2.66
CA ASN A 195 -15.47 -13.80 -3.26
C ASN A 195 -15.92 -13.01 -4.49
N TRP A 196 -15.86 -11.68 -4.43
CA TRP A 196 -16.21 -10.82 -5.55
C TRP A 196 -15.17 -10.85 -6.68
N ALA A 197 -13.88 -10.73 -6.35
CA ALA A 197 -12.79 -10.70 -7.33
C ALA A 197 -12.63 -12.02 -8.07
N TRP A 198 -12.81 -13.16 -7.39
CA TRP A 198 -12.71 -14.50 -7.94
C TRP A 198 -14.03 -15.09 -8.41
N LYS A 199 -15.14 -14.36 -8.30
CA LYS A 199 -16.51 -14.91 -8.48
C LYS A 199 -16.65 -16.28 -7.80
N ALA A 200 -16.22 -16.35 -6.54
CA ALA A 200 -16.09 -17.62 -5.85
C ALA A 200 -17.46 -18.26 -5.64
N GLU A 201 -17.60 -19.50 -6.10
CA GLU A 201 -18.84 -20.28 -6.03
C GLU A 201 -18.82 -21.17 -4.79
N ASP A 202 -20.01 -21.51 -4.29
CA ASP A 202 -20.11 -22.54 -3.25
C ASP A 202 -19.78 -23.90 -3.87
N ASN A 203 -19.14 -24.75 -3.07
CA ASN A 203 -18.83 -26.12 -3.49
C ASN A 203 -20.10 -26.98 -3.48
N ASP A 204 -20.32 -27.68 -4.58
CA ASP A 204 -21.42 -28.62 -4.79
C ASP A 204 -21.01 -30.09 -4.61
N ASN A 205 -19.70 -30.38 -4.44
CA ASN A 205 -19.19 -31.72 -4.21
C ASN A 205 -19.22 -32.11 -2.71
N PRO A 206 -20.09 -33.05 -2.30
CA PRO A 206 -20.19 -33.48 -0.89
C PRO A 206 -18.90 -34.13 -0.37
N GLU A 207 -18.15 -34.83 -1.21
CA GLU A 207 -16.90 -35.52 -0.81
C GLU A 207 -15.82 -34.50 -0.42
N LEU A 208 -15.74 -33.38 -1.14
CA LEU A 208 -14.79 -32.32 -0.84
C LEU A 208 -15.14 -31.62 0.49
N GLU A 209 -16.43 -31.46 0.77
CA GLU A 209 -16.91 -30.88 2.03
C GLU A 209 -16.63 -31.81 3.22
N GLU A 210 -16.86 -33.12 3.05
CA GLU A 210 -16.56 -34.12 4.07
C GLU A 210 -15.04 -34.23 4.34
N MET A 211 -14.23 -34.24 3.27
CA MET A 211 -12.78 -34.20 3.37
C MET A 211 -12.31 -32.95 4.13
N LEU A 212 -12.83 -31.77 3.78
CA LEU A 212 -12.51 -30.53 4.48
C LEU A 212 -12.87 -30.61 5.95
N LYS A 213 -14.07 -31.11 6.29
CA LYS A 213 -14.51 -31.27 7.68
C LYS A 213 -13.57 -32.17 8.47
N ARG A 214 -13.22 -33.34 7.93
CA ARG A 214 -12.28 -34.27 8.56
C ARG A 214 -10.89 -33.66 8.77
N LEU A 215 -10.36 -32.95 7.77
CA LEU A 215 -9.06 -32.29 7.89
C LEU A 215 -9.09 -31.10 8.84
N SER A 216 -10.16 -30.31 8.83
CA SER A 216 -10.40 -29.19 9.76
C SER A 216 -10.41 -29.66 11.22
N GLU A 217 -11.04 -30.81 11.50
CA GLU A 217 -11.04 -31.45 12.81
C GLU A 217 -9.62 -31.91 13.21
N LYS A 218 -8.92 -32.64 12.33
CA LYS A 218 -7.53 -33.08 12.58
C LYS A 218 -6.55 -31.92 12.77
N ALA A 219 -6.69 -30.86 11.98
CA ALA A 219 -5.86 -29.66 12.05
C ALA A 219 -6.24 -28.74 13.21
N GLU A 220 -7.33 -29.03 13.94
CA GLU A 220 -7.94 -28.14 14.95
C GLU A 220 -8.19 -26.72 14.39
N SER A 221 -8.56 -26.61 13.12
CA SER A 221 -8.62 -25.34 12.37
C SER A 221 -10.00 -25.12 11.78
N LYS A 222 -10.88 -24.46 12.54
CA LYS A 222 -12.26 -24.19 12.10
C LYS A 222 -12.29 -23.28 10.87
N VAL A 223 -13.04 -23.72 9.87
CA VAL A 223 -13.36 -22.98 8.63
C VAL A 223 -14.88 -22.95 8.44
N ALA A 224 -15.35 -21.96 7.67
CA ALA A 224 -16.74 -21.80 7.29
C ALA A 224 -17.16 -22.71 6.13
N GLY A 225 -16.20 -23.13 5.29
CA GLY A 225 -16.44 -24.05 4.18
C GLY A 225 -15.38 -23.93 3.09
N VAL A 226 -15.55 -24.72 2.02
CA VAL A 226 -14.75 -24.64 0.80
C VAL A 226 -15.50 -23.87 -0.29
N LYS A 227 -14.78 -23.05 -1.04
CA LYS A 227 -15.29 -22.32 -2.20
C LYS A 227 -14.49 -22.66 -3.46
N ILE A 228 -15.19 -22.72 -4.58
CA ILE A 228 -14.55 -22.91 -5.88
C ILE A 228 -14.08 -21.55 -6.39
N TRP A 229 -12.76 -21.42 -6.58
CA TRP A 229 -12.14 -20.25 -7.21
C TRP A 229 -12.32 -20.36 -8.73
N ASN A 230 -13.14 -19.46 -9.29
CA ASN A 230 -13.29 -19.33 -10.73
C ASN A 230 -12.07 -18.60 -11.34
N THR A 231 -11.24 -19.35 -12.07
CA THR A 231 -10.08 -18.84 -12.81
C THR A 231 -10.42 -18.46 -14.25
N PHE A 232 -11.71 -18.37 -14.60
CA PHE A 232 -12.20 -18.01 -15.93
C PHE A 232 -11.62 -18.91 -17.03
N ASN A 233 -11.59 -20.23 -16.76
CA ASN A 233 -11.01 -21.27 -17.62
C ASN A 233 -9.48 -21.14 -17.85
N GLU A 234 -8.76 -20.43 -16.98
CA GLU A 234 -7.30 -20.49 -16.97
C GLU A 234 -6.80 -21.75 -16.20
N PRO A 235 -5.79 -22.46 -16.74
CA PRO A 235 -5.25 -23.69 -16.17
C PRO A 235 -4.32 -23.40 -14.98
N VAL A 236 -4.88 -22.85 -13.91
CA VAL A 236 -4.13 -22.42 -12.72
C VAL A 236 -4.38 -23.41 -11.58
N PRO A 237 -3.44 -24.32 -11.25
CA PRO A 237 -3.59 -25.27 -10.14
C PRO A 237 -3.26 -24.56 -8.82
N ASN A 238 -4.25 -23.93 -8.22
CA ASN A 238 -4.04 -23.15 -7.00
C ASN A 238 -5.10 -23.40 -5.92
N ALA A 239 -4.71 -23.12 -4.68
CA ALA A 239 -5.57 -23.05 -3.51
C ALA A 239 -5.13 -21.85 -2.65
N ALA A 240 -6.04 -21.34 -1.82
CA ALA A 240 -5.73 -20.24 -0.91
C ALA A 240 -6.66 -20.26 0.31
N VAL A 241 -6.24 -19.62 1.39
CA VAL A 241 -7.08 -19.36 2.56
C VAL A 241 -7.24 -17.88 2.85
N ALA A 242 -8.43 -17.50 3.28
CA ALA A 242 -8.71 -16.14 3.72
C ALA A 242 -9.64 -16.12 4.92
N GLY A 243 -9.46 -15.10 5.78
CA GLY A 243 -10.35 -14.80 6.89
C GLY A 243 -9.65 -14.86 8.26
N LEU A 244 -9.85 -13.82 9.06
CA LEU A 244 -9.33 -13.77 10.42
C LEU A 244 -10.21 -14.54 11.41
N LEU A 245 -11.54 -14.42 11.27
CA LEU A 245 -12.52 -15.01 12.18
C LEU A 245 -13.03 -16.36 11.66
N PRO A 246 -13.19 -17.39 12.51
CA PRO A 246 -13.61 -18.74 12.08
C PRO A 246 -14.85 -18.78 11.19
N ARG A 247 -15.87 -17.96 11.50
CA ARG A 247 -17.13 -17.88 10.72
C ARG A 247 -16.94 -17.33 9.30
N TYR A 248 -15.82 -16.67 9.02
CA TYR A 248 -15.50 -16.07 7.73
C TYR A 248 -14.21 -16.63 7.13
N ARG A 249 -13.74 -17.79 7.59
CA ARG A 249 -12.57 -18.49 7.05
C ARG A 249 -12.99 -19.41 5.91
N PHE A 250 -12.50 -19.19 4.71
CA PHE A 250 -12.77 -20.05 3.57
C PHE A 250 -11.48 -20.64 3.01
N VAL A 251 -11.56 -21.88 2.56
CA VAL A 251 -10.56 -22.51 1.70
C VAL A 251 -11.05 -22.34 0.26
N TYR A 252 -10.25 -21.71 -0.58
CA TYR A 252 -10.52 -21.52 -1.99
C TYR A 252 -9.72 -22.53 -2.79
N ILE A 253 -10.36 -23.27 -3.68
CA ILE A 253 -9.71 -24.29 -4.51
C ILE A 253 -10.13 -24.09 -5.96
N THR A 254 -9.16 -24.14 -6.87
CA THR A 254 -9.41 -24.05 -8.31
C THR A 254 -9.87 -25.39 -8.89
N ARG A 255 -10.75 -25.36 -9.90
CA ARG A 255 -11.20 -26.58 -10.60
C ARG A 255 -10.05 -27.32 -11.27
N TYR A 256 -9.05 -26.59 -11.76
CA TYR A 256 -7.86 -27.17 -12.40
C TYR A 256 -7.01 -27.97 -11.40
N LEU A 257 -6.85 -27.49 -10.16
CA LEU A 257 -6.18 -28.27 -9.11
C LEU A 257 -6.92 -29.58 -8.83
N LEU A 258 -8.25 -29.53 -8.68
CA LEU A 258 -9.07 -30.73 -8.43
C LEU A 258 -9.01 -31.75 -9.57
N GLY A 259 -8.79 -31.30 -10.81
CA GLY A 259 -8.66 -32.18 -11.97
C GLY A 259 -7.27 -32.82 -12.13
N MET A 260 -6.23 -32.21 -11.56
CA MET A 260 -4.84 -32.65 -11.74
C MET A 260 -4.29 -33.47 -10.57
N PHE A 261 -4.86 -33.28 -9.36
CA PHE A 261 -4.35 -33.87 -8.12
C PHE A 261 -5.24 -35.06 -7.72
N SER A 262 -4.63 -36.15 -7.22
CA SER A 262 -5.39 -37.25 -6.63
C SER A 262 -6.11 -36.81 -5.35
N PRO A 263 -7.16 -37.52 -4.88
CA PRO A 263 -7.86 -37.17 -3.64
C PRO A 263 -6.91 -36.99 -2.44
N GLN A 264 -5.92 -37.87 -2.30
CA GLN A 264 -4.91 -37.79 -1.24
C GLN A 264 -4.00 -36.56 -1.39
N GLN A 265 -3.65 -36.19 -2.63
CA GLN A 265 -2.84 -35.01 -2.87
C GLN A 265 -3.62 -33.72 -2.61
N VAL A 266 -4.92 -33.70 -2.92
CA VAL A 266 -5.84 -32.61 -2.53
C VAL A 266 -5.91 -32.48 -1.01
N GLU A 267 -5.93 -33.59 -0.26
CA GLU A 267 -5.82 -33.55 1.20
C GLU A 267 -4.51 -32.88 1.65
N GLY A 268 -3.40 -33.17 0.97
CA GLY A 268 -2.11 -32.52 1.22
C GLY A 268 -2.15 -31.00 1.02
N VAL A 269 -2.74 -30.53 -0.08
CA VAL A 269 -2.94 -29.09 -0.35
C VAL A 269 -3.82 -28.46 0.74
N VAL A 270 -4.97 -29.06 1.04
CA VAL A 270 -5.90 -28.51 2.04
C VAL A 270 -5.28 -28.52 3.43
N ALA A 271 -4.50 -29.53 3.79
CA ALA A 271 -3.78 -29.57 5.06
C ALA A 271 -2.74 -28.43 5.18
N HIS A 272 -2.02 -28.12 4.10
CA HIS A 272 -1.09 -26.99 4.03
C HIS A 272 -1.82 -25.65 4.19
N GLU A 273 -2.91 -25.46 3.45
CA GLU A 273 -3.76 -24.28 3.55
C GLU A 273 -4.36 -24.09 4.96
N LEU A 274 -4.85 -25.18 5.58
CA LEU A 274 -5.34 -25.16 6.97
C LEU A 274 -4.22 -24.86 7.97
N ALA A 275 -2.97 -25.23 7.68
CA ALA A 275 -1.82 -24.88 8.51
C ALA A 275 -1.64 -23.37 8.60
N HIS A 276 -1.77 -22.63 7.49
CA HIS A 276 -1.69 -21.16 7.50
C HIS A 276 -2.74 -20.53 8.42
N LEU A 277 -3.97 -21.08 8.43
CA LEU A 277 -5.02 -20.65 9.34
C LEU A 277 -4.73 -21.04 10.78
N ARG A 278 -4.26 -22.28 11.01
CA ARG A 278 -4.06 -22.85 12.35
C ARG A 278 -2.91 -22.20 13.09
N LEU A 279 -1.80 -22.01 12.38
CA LEU A 279 -0.58 -21.36 12.85
C LEU A 279 -0.69 -19.84 12.78
N GLY A 280 -1.80 -19.29 12.30
CA GLY A 280 -2.09 -17.86 12.34
C GLY A 280 -1.17 -17.03 11.45
N HIS A 281 -0.69 -17.57 10.33
CA HIS A 281 0.20 -16.89 9.39
C HIS A 281 -0.45 -15.61 8.84
N VAL A 282 -1.75 -15.63 8.54
CA VAL A 282 -2.49 -14.42 8.13
C VAL A 282 -2.44 -13.33 9.20
N THR A 283 -2.55 -13.70 10.49
CA THR A 283 -2.41 -12.76 11.61
C THR A 283 -0.97 -12.29 11.77
N SER A 284 0.03 -13.15 11.56
CA SER A 284 1.44 -12.76 11.52
C SER A 284 1.70 -11.73 10.43
N TYR A 285 1.15 -11.91 9.22
CA TYR A 285 1.26 -10.96 8.12
C TYR A 285 0.57 -9.64 8.45
N MET A 286 -0.59 -9.68 9.11
CA MET A 286 -1.27 -8.46 9.58
C MET A 286 -0.43 -7.71 10.62
N PHE A 287 0.09 -8.39 11.65
CA PHE A 287 0.95 -7.76 12.65
C PHE A 287 2.24 -7.22 12.04
N TYR A 288 2.86 -7.95 11.11
CA TYR A 288 4.01 -7.46 10.36
C TYR A 288 3.67 -6.16 9.61
N SER A 289 2.58 -6.12 8.84
CA SER A 289 2.14 -4.93 8.11
C SER A 289 1.87 -3.75 9.05
N LEU A 290 1.19 -3.99 10.18
CA LEU A 290 0.91 -2.96 11.19
C LEU A 290 2.20 -2.42 11.84
N ASN A 291 3.15 -3.30 12.17
CA ASN A 291 4.45 -2.90 12.72
C ASN A 291 5.24 -2.05 11.71
N LEU A 292 5.28 -2.45 10.44
CA LEU A 292 5.99 -1.71 9.40
C LEU A 292 5.38 -0.31 9.18
N ILE A 293 4.05 -0.22 9.22
CA ILE A 293 3.34 1.07 9.20
C ILE A 293 3.72 1.90 10.42
N LEU A 294 3.66 1.35 11.64
CA LEU A 294 4.03 2.08 12.87
C LEU A 294 5.47 2.59 12.82
N ILE A 295 6.41 1.81 12.29
CA ILE A 295 7.80 2.23 12.09
C ILE A 295 7.87 3.40 11.10
N SER A 296 7.15 3.33 9.97
CA SER A 296 7.08 4.42 9.01
C SER A 296 6.54 5.71 9.63
N ILE A 297 5.45 5.61 10.40
CA ILE A 297 4.84 6.72 11.13
C ILE A 297 5.82 7.32 12.14
N PHE A 298 6.47 6.47 12.94
CA PHE A 298 7.49 6.89 13.89
C PHE A 298 8.61 7.67 13.21
N CYS A 299 9.15 7.16 12.11
CA CYS A 299 10.23 7.81 11.37
C CYS A 299 9.80 9.17 10.83
N LYS A 300 8.61 9.27 10.21
CA LYS A 300 8.09 10.53 9.68
C LYS A 300 7.82 11.57 10.76
N LEU A 301 7.18 11.17 11.85
CA LEU A 301 6.91 12.05 12.99
C LEU A 301 8.21 12.55 13.64
N SER A 302 9.19 11.67 13.80
CA SER A 302 10.48 12.03 14.38
C SER A 302 11.27 12.96 13.46
N LEU A 303 11.22 12.71 12.14
CA LEU A 303 11.83 13.58 11.14
C LEU A 303 11.21 14.97 11.20
N LEU A 304 9.88 15.07 11.21
CA LEU A 304 9.18 16.35 11.29
C LEU A 304 9.51 17.12 12.57
N LEU A 305 9.52 16.44 13.72
CA LEU A 305 9.61 17.08 15.03
C LEU A 305 11.05 17.48 15.43
N TYR A 306 12.03 16.62 15.11
CA TYR A 306 13.42 16.80 15.55
C TYR A 306 14.34 17.25 14.42
N PHE A 307 13.94 17.02 13.18
CA PHE A 307 14.77 17.20 11.99
C PHE A 307 13.97 17.86 10.84
N PRO A 308 13.20 18.94 11.10
CA PRO A 308 12.27 19.53 10.12
C PRO A 308 12.95 19.97 8.82
N GLN A 309 14.24 20.28 8.84
CA GLN A 309 15.04 20.63 7.65
C GLN A 309 15.19 19.48 6.64
N TYR A 310 14.97 18.24 7.07
CA TYR A 310 15.01 17.05 6.23
C TYR A 310 13.61 16.52 5.91
N TYR A 311 12.54 17.25 6.29
CA TYR A 311 11.18 16.83 5.98
C TYR A 311 10.96 16.84 4.45
N PRO A 312 10.37 15.79 3.85
CA PRO A 312 10.26 15.66 2.41
C PRO A 312 9.30 16.68 1.78
N ASP A 313 9.83 17.76 1.18
CA ASP A 313 9.02 18.71 0.39
C ASP A 313 9.19 18.54 -1.13
N SER A 314 10.01 17.58 -1.58
CA SER A 314 10.27 17.33 -3.01
C SER A 314 9.86 15.93 -3.46
N THR A 315 9.42 15.83 -4.72
CA THR A 315 9.07 14.58 -5.40
C THR A 315 10.18 13.52 -5.31
N LEU A 316 11.44 13.95 -5.36
CA LEU A 316 12.60 13.06 -5.27
C LEU A 316 12.65 12.32 -3.94
N TYR A 317 12.43 13.03 -2.82
CA TYR A 317 12.45 12.42 -1.50
C TYR A 317 11.33 11.38 -1.33
N THR A 318 10.11 11.70 -1.78
CA THR A 318 8.98 10.76 -1.71
C THR A 318 9.25 9.50 -2.55
N THR A 319 9.86 9.64 -3.72
CA THR A 319 10.28 8.48 -4.54
C THR A 319 11.33 7.64 -3.83
N VAL A 320 12.36 8.25 -3.23
CA VAL A 320 13.42 7.52 -2.49
C VAL A 320 12.82 6.79 -1.29
N GLU A 321 11.91 7.42 -0.55
CA GLU A 321 11.19 6.82 0.58
C GLU A 321 10.41 5.58 0.15
N LEU A 322 9.64 5.67 -0.94
CA LEU A 322 8.88 4.54 -1.48
C LEU A 322 9.81 3.38 -1.90
N LEU A 323 10.92 3.67 -2.57
CA LEU A 323 11.88 2.64 -2.98
C LEU A 323 12.50 1.95 -1.78
N LEU A 324 12.86 2.71 -0.73
CA LEU A 324 13.37 2.15 0.52
C LEU A 324 12.33 1.27 1.20
N PHE A 325 11.08 1.73 1.27
CA PHE A 325 9.97 0.96 1.83
C PHE A 325 9.78 -0.37 1.08
N ILE A 326 9.74 -0.34 -0.26
CA ILE A 326 9.60 -1.54 -1.10
C ILE A 326 10.78 -2.48 -0.87
N ALA A 327 12.01 -1.98 -0.78
CA ALA A 327 13.19 -2.80 -0.54
C ALA A 327 13.13 -3.50 0.83
N VAL A 328 12.88 -2.74 1.90
CA VAL A 328 12.74 -3.29 3.26
C VAL A 328 11.60 -4.30 3.34
N PHE A 329 10.43 -3.94 2.78
CA PHE A 329 9.27 -4.82 2.73
C PHE A 329 9.61 -6.12 1.99
N SER A 330 10.21 -6.03 0.80
CA SER A 330 10.47 -7.21 -0.04
C SER A 330 11.43 -8.18 0.64
N VAL A 331 12.48 -7.68 1.31
CA VAL A 331 13.44 -8.54 2.03
C VAL A 331 12.78 -9.18 3.25
N THR A 332 12.19 -8.36 4.14
CA THR A 332 11.73 -8.82 5.45
C THR A 332 10.41 -9.59 5.38
N PHE A 333 9.48 -9.19 4.52
CA PHE A 333 8.25 -9.94 4.29
C PHE A 333 8.54 -11.29 3.62
N THR A 334 9.48 -11.35 2.67
CA THR A 334 9.84 -12.62 2.04
C THR A 334 10.44 -13.58 3.05
N ALA A 335 11.31 -13.11 3.95
CA ALA A 335 11.85 -13.96 5.01
C ALA A 335 10.74 -14.54 5.91
N LEU A 336 9.76 -13.71 6.28
CA LEU A 336 8.58 -14.14 7.06
C LEU A 336 7.72 -15.15 6.28
N ALA A 337 7.41 -14.87 5.02
CA ALA A 337 6.59 -15.74 4.16
C ALA A 337 7.24 -17.11 4.01
N ARG A 338 8.54 -17.16 3.67
CA ARG A 338 9.31 -18.41 3.56
C ARG A 338 9.29 -19.22 4.85
N HIS A 339 9.42 -18.56 6.00
CA HIS A 339 9.33 -19.22 7.29
C HIS A 339 7.95 -19.88 7.49
N CYS A 340 6.88 -19.15 7.19
CA CYS A 340 5.52 -19.65 7.27
C CYS A 340 5.24 -20.80 6.30
N GLU A 341 5.80 -20.78 5.08
CA GLU A 341 5.68 -21.88 4.11
C GLU A 341 6.27 -23.18 4.68
N PHE A 342 7.48 -23.10 5.26
CA PHE A 342 8.12 -24.28 5.84
C PHE A 342 7.39 -24.82 7.09
N GLU A 343 6.84 -23.93 7.92
CA GLU A 343 5.99 -24.35 9.03
C GLU A 343 4.72 -25.04 8.52
N ALA A 344 4.10 -24.51 7.46
CA ALA A 344 2.92 -25.09 6.83
C ALA A 344 3.21 -26.47 6.19
N ASP A 345 4.37 -26.63 5.54
CA ASP A 345 4.83 -27.91 4.99
C ASP A 345 5.00 -28.98 6.06
N SER A 346 5.64 -28.61 7.18
CA SER A 346 5.85 -29.50 8.32
C SER A 346 4.51 -29.91 8.95
N PHE A 347 3.59 -28.97 9.08
CA PHE A 347 2.25 -29.22 9.60
C PHE A 347 1.43 -30.13 8.68
N ALA A 348 1.43 -29.86 7.37
CA ALA A 348 0.70 -30.65 6.37
C ALA A 348 1.18 -32.11 6.36
N SER A 349 2.49 -32.30 6.45
CA SER A 349 3.14 -33.62 6.51
C SER A 349 2.74 -34.40 7.76
N GLU A 350 2.52 -33.73 8.89
CA GLU A 350 2.08 -34.37 10.14
C GLU A 350 0.57 -34.68 10.13
N VAL A 351 -0.26 -33.86 9.49
CA VAL A 351 -1.71 -34.08 9.38
C VAL A 351 -2.06 -35.18 8.37
N THR A 352 -1.28 -35.29 7.29
CA THR A 352 -1.49 -36.26 6.19
C THR A 352 -0.46 -37.38 6.25
N SER A 353 0.63 -37.25 5.50
CA SER A 353 1.89 -37.96 5.68
C SER A 353 2.98 -37.23 4.88
N PRO A 354 4.28 -37.38 5.22
CA PRO A 354 5.36 -36.79 4.44
C PRO A 354 5.36 -37.23 2.97
N GLU A 355 5.04 -38.49 2.69
CA GLU A 355 5.04 -39.00 1.32
C GLU A 355 3.86 -38.45 0.50
N ILE A 356 2.66 -38.36 1.11
CA ILE A 356 1.52 -37.71 0.44
C ILE A 356 1.88 -36.27 0.09
N PHE A 357 2.40 -35.49 1.04
CA PHE A 357 2.69 -34.08 0.81
C PHE A 357 3.88 -33.87 -0.14
N ALA A 358 4.92 -34.70 -0.08
CA ALA A 358 6.01 -34.69 -1.05
C ALA A 358 5.49 -34.99 -2.47
N SER A 359 4.61 -36.00 -2.63
CA SER A 359 3.99 -36.30 -3.92
C SER A 359 3.13 -35.15 -4.44
N THR A 360 2.42 -34.42 -3.55
CA THR A 360 1.67 -33.21 -3.90
C THR A 360 2.58 -32.14 -4.49
N LEU A 361 3.73 -31.90 -3.85
CA LEU A 361 4.73 -30.94 -4.32
C LEU A 361 5.38 -31.39 -5.65
N GLU A 362 5.62 -32.68 -5.84
CA GLU A 362 6.14 -33.23 -7.10
C GLU A 362 5.17 -33.02 -8.26
N THR A 363 3.87 -33.30 -8.05
CA THR A 363 2.82 -33.01 -9.03
C THR A 363 2.77 -31.52 -9.34
N LEU A 364 2.82 -30.65 -8.32
CA LEU A 364 2.86 -29.20 -8.52
C LEU A 364 4.08 -28.77 -9.35
N ASN A 365 5.26 -29.29 -9.04
CA ASN A 365 6.51 -29.01 -9.75
C ASN A 365 6.48 -29.49 -11.21
N SER A 366 5.71 -30.54 -11.51
CA SER A 366 5.57 -31.05 -12.88
C SER A 366 4.65 -30.20 -13.76
N ILE A 367 3.79 -29.37 -13.16
CA ILE A 367 2.77 -28.59 -13.88
C ILE A 367 3.15 -27.10 -13.96
N ILE A 368 3.87 -26.58 -12.96
CA ILE A 368 4.22 -25.16 -12.88
C ILE A 368 5.61 -24.89 -13.46
N LEU A 369 5.74 -23.76 -14.16
CA LEU A 369 7.04 -23.28 -14.64
C LEU A 369 7.92 -22.80 -13.48
N PRO A 370 9.23 -23.09 -13.50
CA PRO A 370 10.14 -22.58 -12.48
C PRO A 370 10.15 -21.04 -12.50
N PRO A 371 10.43 -20.41 -11.34
CA PRO A 371 10.55 -18.97 -11.27
C PRO A 371 11.70 -18.48 -12.18
N PRO A 372 11.65 -17.23 -12.68
CA PRO A 372 12.71 -16.67 -13.51
C PRO A 372 14.06 -16.63 -12.76
N SER A 373 15.13 -17.05 -13.42
CA SER A 373 16.49 -17.11 -12.84
C SER A 373 17.07 -15.76 -12.41
N ILE A 374 16.48 -14.65 -12.84
CA ILE A 374 16.89 -13.29 -12.50
C ILE A 374 16.53 -12.94 -11.04
N ILE A 375 15.49 -13.57 -10.49
CA ILE A 375 15.05 -13.32 -9.11
C ILE A 375 15.86 -14.24 -8.18
N PRO A 376 16.63 -13.69 -7.23
CA PRO A 376 17.36 -14.52 -6.27
C PRO A 376 16.41 -15.38 -5.43
N ASP A 377 16.81 -16.61 -5.11
CA ASP A 377 15.97 -17.56 -4.37
C ASP A 377 15.47 -17.03 -3.02
N TRP A 378 16.31 -16.24 -2.34
CA TRP A 378 15.97 -15.64 -1.05
C TRP A 378 14.88 -14.55 -1.15
N LEU A 379 14.60 -14.04 -2.35
CA LEU A 379 13.55 -13.07 -2.64
C LEU A 379 12.25 -13.73 -3.17
N LEU A 380 12.23 -15.06 -3.27
CA LEU A 380 11.01 -15.82 -3.58
C LEU A 380 10.19 -16.05 -2.31
N THR A 381 8.95 -15.56 -2.30
CA THR A 381 7.99 -15.73 -1.19
C THR A 381 7.66 -17.19 -0.91
N HIS A 382 7.65 -18.02 -1.96
CA HIS A 382 7.65 -19.47 -1.84
C HIS A 382 9.06 -19.99 -2.12
N PRO A 383 9.67 -20.78 -1.22
CA PRO A 383 10.90 -21.48 -1.51
C PRO A 383 10.78 -22.37 -2.74
N GLN A 384 11.92 -22.70 -3.37
CA GLN A 384 11.94 -23.63 -4.50
C GLN A 384 11.27 -24.94 -4.11
N ILE A 385 10.46 -25.50 -5.00
CA ILE A 385 9.66 -26.69 -4.68
C ILE A 385 10.57 -27.88 -4.33
N GLN A 386 11.73 -27.98 -4.98
CA GLN A 386 12.75 -28.99 -4.68
C GLN A 386 13.27 -28.90 -3.24
N ASP A 387 13.54 -27.69 -2.73
CA ASP A 387 13.96 -27.48 -1.35
C ASP A 387 12.88 -27.93 -0.37
N ARG A 388 11.61 -27.63 -0.68
CA ARG A 388 10.45 -28.03 0.12
C ARG A 388 10.31 -29.55 0.16
N ILE A 389 10.44 -30.24 -0.99
CA ILE A 389 10.40 -31.71 -1.08
C ILE A 389 11.53 -32.33 -0.24
N ALA A 390 12.77 -31.82 -0.40
CA ALA A 390 13.92 -32.30 0.36
C ALA A 390 13.71 -32.14 1.86
N ARG A 391 13.14 -31.00 2.27
CA ARG A 391 12.84 -30.70 3.66
C ARG A 391 11.78 -31.65 4.24
N VAL A 392 10.68 -31.85 3.54
CA VAL A 392 9.59 -32.75 3.94
C VAL A 392 10.06 -34.19 4.13
N ARG A 393 10.97 -34.66 3.28
CA ARG A 393 11.50 -36.04 3.34
C ARG A 393 12.60 -36.23 4.37
N ASN A 394 13.49 -35.24 4.55
CA ASN A 394 14.73 -35.41 5.32
C ASN A 394 14.69 -34.82 6.73
N GLU A 395 13.82 -33.85 7.03
CA GLU A 395 13.77 -33.24 8.37
C GLU A 395 13.02 -34.09 9.38
N ALA A 396 13.47 -34.00 10.64
CA ALA A 396 12.78 -34.63 11.75
C ALA A 396 11.38 -34.04 11.91
N ARG A 397 10.39 -34.91 12.15
CA ARG A 397 8.99 -34.48 12.29
C ARG A 397 8.84 -33.48 13.43
N HIS A 398 8.30 -32.31 13.11
CA HIS A 398 7.89 -31.34 14.10
C HIS A 398 6.49 -31.66 14.59
N LYS A 399 6.32 -31.81 15.90
CA LYS A 399 4.99 -31.97 16.49
C LYS A 399 4.19 -30.69 16.28
N ILE A 400 2.91 -30.82 15.94
CA ILE A 400 1.98 -29.69 15.79
C ILE A 400 2.00 -28.74 16.99
N VAL A 401 2.20 -29.28 18.21
CA VAL A 401 2.28 -28.48 19.44
C VAL A 401 3.48 -27.52 19.44
N ASP A 402 4.63 -27.95 18.91
CA ASP A 402 5.85 -27.15 18.86
C ASP A 402 5.73 -26.06 17.80
N LEU A 403 5.17 -26.38 16.62
CA LEU A 403 4.86 -25.41 15.57
C LEU A 403 3.88 -24.33 16.09
N LYS A 404 2.80 -24.74 16.75
CA LYS A 404 1.84 -23.81 17.38
C LYS A 404 2.50 -22.90 18.40
N ARG A 405 3.43 -23.44 19.21
CA ARG A 405 4.16 -22.68 20.22
C ARG A 405 5.09 -21.65 19.56
N HIS A 406 5.84 -22.06 18.54
CA HIS A 406 6.75 -21.19 17.80
C HIS A 406 5.99 -20.05 17.11
N ALA A 407 4.97 -20.38 16.31
CA ALA A 407 4.15 -19.38 15.64
C ALA A 407 3.47 -18.41 16.63
N SER A 408 3.01 -18.91 17.78
CA SER A 408 2.41 -18.04 18.82
C SER A 408 3.42 -17.14 19.49
N ARG A 409 4.66 -17.59 19.72
CA ARG A 409 5.75 -16.76 20.23
C ARG A 409 6.14 -15.68 19.23
N LEU A 410 6.21 -16.00 17.94
CA LEU A 410 6.47 -15.03 16.87
C LEU A 410 5.40 -13.93 16.86
N ARG A 411 4.12 -14.31 16.86
CA ARG A 411 3.01 -13.35 16.91
C ARG A 411 3.00 -12.53 18.19
N LEU A 412 3.27 -13.14 19.34
CA LEU A 412 3.38 -12.42 20.61
C LEU A 412 4.51 -11.41 20.55
N THR A 413 5.68 -11.78 20.00
CA THR A 413 6.82 -10.87 19.84
C THR A 413 6.45 -9.69 18.94
N MET A 414 5.80 -9.94 17.80
CA MET A 414 5.31 -8.88 16.90
C MET A 414 4.25 -7.99 17.56
N LEU A 415 3.38 -8.55 18.41
CA LEU A 415 2.39 -7.79 19.15
C LEU A 415 3.06 -6.90 20.20
N VAL A 416 3.98 -7.45 21.00
CA VAL A 416 4.73 -6.69 22.02
C VAL A 416 5.60 -5.62 21.36
N SER A 417 6.29 -5.93 20.26
CA SER A 417 7.05 -4.93 19.50
C SER A 417 6.15 -3.83 18.96
N GLY A 418 4.97 -4.18 18.45
CA GLY A 418 4.01 -3.20 17.95
C GLY A 418 3.47 -2.30 19.04
N LEU A 419 3.15 -2.85 20.21
CA LEU A 419 2.72 -2.06 21.38
C LEU A 419 3.85 -1.18 21.90
N ALA A 420 5.08 -1.67 21.97
CA ALA A 420 6.24 -0.88 22.34
C ALA A 420 6.48 0.25 21.33
N MET A 421 6.41 -0.04 20.03
CA MET A 421 6.53 0.97 18.98
C MET A 421 5.41 2.01 19.06
N LEU A 422 4.17 1.61 19.39
CA LEU A 422 3.07 2.54 19.58
C LEU A 422 3.36 3.52 20.73
N LEU A 423 3.87 3.03 21.86
CA LEU A 423 4.27 3.87 23.00
C LEU A 423 5.42 4.82 22.64
N VAL A 424 6.43 4.33 21.92
CA VAL A 424 7.55 5.16 21.45
C VAL A 424 7.06 6.23 20.46
N THR A 425 6.14 5.88 19.57
CA THR A 425 5.54 6.79 18.58
C THR A 425 4.67 7.86 19.22
N ALA A 426 4.09 7.59 20.40
CA ALA A 426 3.27 8.56 21.12
C ALA A 426 4.06 9.82 21.51
N ILE A 427 5.38 9.72 21.70
CA ILE A 427 6.24 10.85 22.05
C ILE A 427 6.27 11.89 20.93
N PRO A 428 6.78 11.58 19.71
CA PRO A 428 6.78 12.55 18.64
C PRO A 428 5.36 12.89 18.16
N ALA A 429 4.40 11.95 18.23
CA ALA A 429 3.01 12.24 17.91
C ALA A 429 2.41 13.33 18.81
N SER A 430 2.69 13.30 20.12
CA SER A 430 2.23 14.35 21.04
C SER A 430 2.82 15.72 20.71
N GLY A 431 4.11 15.77 20.36
CA GLY A 431 4.78 16.99 19.93
C GLY A 431 4.12 17.60 18.69
N VAL A 432 3.89 16.77 17.66
CA VAL A 432 3.25 17.25 16.44
C VAL A 432 1.77 17.60 16.66
N ASN A 433 1.04 16.88 17.50
CA ASN A 433 -0.35 17.22 17.81
C ASN A 433 -0.48 18.62 18.46
N LYS A 434 0.47 18.98 19.33
CA LYS A 434 0.52 20.34 19.91
C LYS A 434 0.77 21.41 18.84
N ILE A 435 1.66 21.15 17.88
CA ILE A 435 1.84 22.02 16.71
C ILE A 435 0.52 22.12 15.91
N SER A 436 -0.22 21.01 15.79
CA SER A 436 -1.52 20.98 15.10
C SER A 436 -2.56 21.89 15.70
N GLU A 437 -2.80 21.72 16.99
CA GLU A 437 -3.82 22.49 17.71
C GLU A 437 -3.49 23.98 17.64
N TYR A 438 -2.19 24.31 17.78
CA TYR A 438 -1.71 25.68 17.65
C TYR A 438 -1.95 26.25 16.25
N HIS A 439 -1.60 25.51 15.19
CA HIS A 439 -1.85 25.93 13.82
C HIS A 439 -3.34 26.16 13.54
N GLU A 440 -4.22 25.23 13.94
CA GLU A 440 -5.66 25.37 13.72
C GLU A 440 -6.24 26.58 14.46
N ALA A 441 -5.75 26.89 15.66
CA ALA A 441 -6.14 28.09 16.39
C ALA A 441 -5.70 29.39 15.68
N VAL A 442 -4.47 29.43 15.16
CA VAL A 442 -3.96 30.57 14.36
C VAL A 442 -4.78 30.73 13.08
N LYS A 443 -5.06 29.64 12.37
CA LYS A 443 -5.85 29.62 11.14
C LYS A 443 -7.29 30.08 11.37
N ALA A 444 -7.90 29.70 12.49
CA ALA A 444 -9.22 30.16 12.89
C ALA A 444 -9.26 31.64 13.33
N GLY A 445 -8.10 32.32 13.40
CA GLY A 445 -7.98 33.69 13.89
C GLY A 445 -8.25 33.83 15.39
N ASN A 446 -8.26 32.72 16.14
CA ASN A 446 -8.54 32.73 17.57
C ASN A 446 -7.26 33.04 18.36
N GLY A 447 -6.91 34.33 18.44
CA GLY A 447 -5.69 34.79 19.09
C GLY A 447 -5.58 34.47 20.58
N MET A 448 -6.72 34.37 21.29
CA MET A 448 -6.72 33.97 22.70
C MET A 448 -6.32 32.51 22.84
N LEU A 449 -6.98 31.61 22.09
CA LEU A 449 -6.65 30.18 22.10
C LEU A 449 -5.23 29.93 21.60
N ALA A 450 -4.81 30.60 20.52
CA ALA A 450 -3.45 30.50 19.99
C ALA A 450 -2.40 30.92 21.04
N GLY A 451 -2.67 31.99 21.80
CA GLY A 451 -1.78 32.46 22.87
C GLY A 451 -1.76 31.55 24.10
N GLU A 452 -2.86 30.90 24.44
CA GLU A 452 -2.90 29.85 25.47
C GLU A 452 -2.10 28.61 25.03
N LEU A 453 -2.34 28.13 23.82
CA LEU A 453 -1.64 26.98 23.26
C LEU A 453 -0.15 27.25 23.14
N HIS A 454 0.27 28.41 22.62
CA HIS A 454 1.68 28.79 22.53
C HIS A 454 2.37 28.83 23.89
N ARG A 455 1.70 29.36 24.93
CA ARG A 455 2.23 29.35 26.31
C ARG A 455 2.37 27.94 26.89
N SER A 456 1.49 27.02 26.49
CA SER A 456 1.54 25.62 26.92
C SER A 456 2.66 24.79 26.25
N LEU A 457 3.27 25.30 25.16
CA LEU A 457 4.36 24.62 24.47
C LEU A 457 5.65 24.63 25.32
N PRO A 458 6.43 23.54 25.35
CA PRO A 458 7.78 23.56 25.91
C PRO A 458 8.70 24.44 25.05
N ASP A 459 9.75 25.01 25.66
CA ASP A 459 10.56 26.04 25.00
C ASP A 459 11.25 25.57 23.72
N TRP A 460 11.70 24.31 23.67
CA TRP A 460 12.26 23.72 22.47
C TRP A 460 11.25 23.64 21.30
N LEU A 461 9.96 23.49 21.62
CA LEU A 461 8.89 23.42 20.61
C LEU A 461 8.45 24.82 20.16
N LYS A 462 8.59 25.84 21.02
CA LYS A 462 8.40 27.26 20.62
C LYS A 462 9.41 27.70 19.56
N ALA A 463 10.64 27.19 19.65
CA ALA A 463 11.70 27.42 18.67
C ALA A 463 11.58 26.53 17.41
N HIS A 464 10.57 25.66 17.33
CA HIS A 464 10.37 24.79 16.18
C HIS A 464 10.00 25.65 14.93
N PRO A 465 10.58 25.40 13.75
CA PRO A 465 10.35 26.21 12.55
C PRO A 465 8.87 26.41 12.19
N LEU A 466 8.06 25.35 12.25
CA LEU A 466 6.62 25.45 12.02
C LEU A 466 5.89 26.34 13.04
N VAL A 467 6.28 26.30 14.32
CA VAL A 467 5.65 27.12 15.36
C VAL A 467 6.03 28.59 15.17
N LEU A 468 7.29 28.86 14.86
CA LEU A 468 7.77 30.21 14.53
C LEU A 468 7.05 30.76 13.29
N GLN A 469 6.89 29.93 12.24
CA GLN A 469 6.17 30.33 11.04
C GLN A 469 4.72 30.73 11.33
N GLU A 470 3.99 29.93 12.10
CA GLU A 470 2.60 30.24 12.48
C GLU A 470 2.52 31.44 13.44
N THR A 471 3.49 31.60 14.34
CA THR A 471 3.59 32.77 15.22
C THR A 471 3.83 34.05 14.42
N GLY A 472 4.69 33.97 13.40
CA GLY A 472 4.94 35.05 12.45
C GLY A 472 3.67 35.44 11.67
N LYS A 473 2.92 34.46 11.16
CA LYS A 473 1.62 34.70 10.49
C LYS A 473 0.64 35.44 11.40
N MET A 474 0.55 35.02 12.67
CA MET A 474 -0.30 35.70 13.65
C MET A 474 0.15 37.15 13.90
N ALA A 475 1.46 37.40 13.98
CA ALA A 475 2.01 38.74 14.15
C ALA A 475 1.68 39.64 12.94
N VAL A 476 1.79 39.12 11.72
CA VAL A 476 1.40 39.85 10.49
C VAL A 476 -0.11 40.13 10.49
N ASN A 477 -0.94 39.14 10.79
CA ASN A 477 -2.41 39.30 10.83
C ASN A 477 -2.85 40.33 11.88
N SER A 478 -2.08 40.47 12.96
CA SER A 478 -2.30 41.45 14.02
C SER A 478 -1.62 42.80 13.75
N GLN A 479 -1.06 43.02 12.55
CA GLN A 479 -0.33 44.22 12.13
C GLN A 479 0.90 44.55 13.00
N ARG A 480 1.52 43.55 13.63
CA ARG A 480 2.70 43.69 14.51
C ARG A 480 3.99 43.42 13.73
N TRP A 481 4.30 44.28 12.76
CA TRP A 481 5.39 44.07 11.78
C TRP A 481 6.78 43.89 12.41
N VAL A 482 7.09 44.60 13.49
CA VAL A 482 8.38 44.45 14.21
C VAL A 482 8.50 43.08 14.87
N LEU A 483 7.41 42.56 15.44
CA LEU A 483 7.38 41.22 16.02
C LEU A 483 7.44 40.16 14.92
N ALA A 484 6.77 40.38 13.79
CA ALA A 484 6.88 39.47 12.64
C ALA A 484 8.32 39.40 12.11
N ALA A 485 9.02 40.53 12.02
CA ALA A 485 10.43 40.57 11.61
C ALA A 485 11.35 39.87 12.62
N ALA A 486 11.11 40.04 13.93
CA ALA A 486 11.88 39.37 14.97
C ALA A 486 11.70 37.85 14.94
N VAL A 487 10.47 37.37 14.74
CA VAL A 487 10.16 35.93 14.61
C VAL A 487 10.75 35.34 13.32
N ALA A 488 10.74 36.10 12.22
CA ALA A 488 11.38 35.67 10.97
C ALA A 488 12.91 35.53 11.11
N ALA A 489 13.56 36.46 11.82
CA ALA A 489 15.00 36.37 12.10
C ALA A 489 15.35 35.16 12.99
N GLU A 490 14.47 34.81 13.93
CA GLU A 490 14.62 33.58 14.74
C GLU A 490 14.43 32.33 13.88
N ALA A 491 13.45 32.31 12.98
CA ALA A 491 13.17 31.17 12.11
C ALA A 491 14.28 30.90 11.07
N GLU A 492 14.82 31.94 10.44
CA GLU A 492 15.79 31.80 9.34
C GLU A 492 17.24 31.77 9.81
N TRP A 493 17.58 32.55 10.84
CA TRP A 493 18.97 32.73 11.27
C TRP A 493 19.24 32.20 12.68
N ASN A 494 18.22 31.64 13.35
CA ASN A 494 18.31 31.19 14.73
C ASN A 494 18.76 32.32 15.70
N ILE A 495 18.43 33.57 15.36
CA ILE A 495 18.76 34.76 16.17
C ILE A 495 17.51 35.16 16.95
N ARG A 496 17.45 34.81 18.24
CA ARG A 496 16.33 35.17 19.12
C ARG A 496 16.45 36.63 19.59
N LEU A 497 15.70 37.52 18.95
CA LEU A 497 15.67 38.96 19.28
C LEU A 497 14.64 39.32 20.36
N ILE A 498 13.49 38.65 20.35
CA ILE A 498 12.34 38.92 21.22
C ILE A 498 11.69 37.59 21.61
N ASP A 499 11.05 37.52 22.77
CA ASP A 499 10.24 36.35 23.12
C ASP A 499 8.98 36.29 22.24
N SER A 500 8.82 35.23 21.46
CA SER A 500 7.70 35.01 20.54
C SER A 500 6.33 35.04 21.25
N SER A 501 6.31 34.77 22.56
CA SER A 501 5.12 34.93 23.41
C SER A 501 4.54 36.34 23.39
N GLN A 502 5.36 37.37 23.10
CA GLN A 502 4.93 38.76 23.04
C GLN A 502 3.93 39.02 21.91
N VAL A 503 3.87 38.17 20.89
CA VAL A 503 2.83 38.22 19.83
C VAL A 503 1.42 38.09 20.42
N PHE A 504 1.29 37.42 21.56
CA PHE A 504 0.00 37.17 22.23
C PHE A 504 -0.25 38.09 23.44
N HIS A 505 0.75 38.88 23.85
CA HIS A 505 0.62 39.81 24.97
C HIS A 505 0.20 41.22 24.50
N HIS A 506 -0.90 41.68 25.11
CA HIS A 506 -1.52 43.02 25.11
C HIS A 506 -2.08 43.59 23.78
N PRO A 507 -3.27 44.24 23.83
CA PRO A 507 -3.84 45.07 22.74
C PRO A 507 -3.12 46.41 22.56
N GLY A 508 -2.03 46.67 23.31
CA GLY A 508 -1.16 47.81 23.09
C GLY A 508 -0.17 47.50 21.95
N SER A 509 0.02 48.47 21.05
CA SER A 509 0.99 48.33 19.97
C SER A 509 2.38 47.98 20.53
N PRO A 510 3.17 47.12 19.86
CA PRO A 510 4.56 46.83 20.23
C PRO A 510 5.39 48.12 20.40
N GLU A 511 5.02 49.16 19.66
CA GLU A 511 5.59 50.52 19.70
C GLU A 511 5.64 51.06 21.14
N VAL A 512 4.57 50.91 21.94
CA VAL A 512 4.55 51.44 23.32
C VAL A 512 5.52 50.70 24.24
N THR A 513 5.79 49.41 24.00
CA THR A 513 6.71 48.63 24.85
C THR A 513 8.17 48.81 24.42
N PHE A 514 8.40 49.00 23.12
CA PHE A 514 9.70 49.34 22.55
C PHE A 514 10.12 50.76 22.96
N ASP A 515 9.16 51.71 22.92
CA ASP A 515 9.31 53.05 23.46
C ASP A 515 9.67 53.00 24.94
N PHE A 516 9.02 52.17 25.76
CA PHE A 516 9.37 52.10 27.18
C PHE A 516 10.80 51.60 27.46
N LYS A 517 11.35 50.69 26.63
CA LYS A 517 12.73 50.20 26.77
C LYS A 517 13.76 51.18 26.21
N ILE A 518 13.47 51.81 25.07
CA ILE A 518 14.32 52.86 24.49
C ILE A 518 14.31 54.09 25.40
N VAL A 519 13.14 54.52 25.89
CA VAL A 519 12.99 55.61 26.86
C VAL A 519 13.69 55.25 28.18
N LYS A 520 13.58 54.02 28.70
CA LYS A 520 14.38 53.59 29.85
C LYS A 520 15.89 53.65 29.58
N PHE A 521 16.34 53.22 28.40
CA PHE A 521 17.74 53.27 28.02
C PHE A 521 18.23 54.72 27.92
N VAL A 522 17.49 55.59 27.23
CA VAL A 522 17.77 57.03 27.08
C VAL A 522 17.76 57.75 28.42
N LEU A 523 16.73 57.56 29.26
CA LEU A 523 16.66 58.17 30.59
C LEU A 523 17.80 57.71 31.51
N LYS A 524 18.21 56.45 31.42
CA LYS A 524 19.34 55.91 32.19
C LYS A 524 20.69 56.40 31.66
N SER A 525 20.80 56.70 30.36
CA SER A 525 22.02 57.30 29.79
C SER A 525 22.12 58.80 30.08
N LEU A 526 20.99 59.45 30.39
CA LEU A 526 20.88 60.86 30.73
C LEU A 526 20.83 61.13 32.25
N ASP A 527 20.93 60.09 33.08
CA ASP A 527 20.87 60.17 34.56
C ASP A 527 19.59 60.84 35.11
N LEU A 528 18.46 60.65 34.42
CA LEU A 528 17.16 61.24 34.74
C LEU A 528 16.19 60.22 35.39
N TRP A 529 16.69 59.36 36.27
CA TRP A 529 15.89 58.29 36.90
C TRP A 529 15.57 58.54 38.38
#